data_AF-A0A9D6I591-F1
#
_entry.id   AF-A0A9D6I591-F1
#
_cell.length_a   1.000
_cell.length_b   1.000
_cell.length_c   1.000
_cell.angle_alpha   90.00
_cell.angle_beta   90.00
_cell.angle_gamma   90.00
#
_symmetry.space_group_name_H-M   'P 1'
#
loop_
_entity.id
_entity.type
_entity.pdbx_description
1 polymer ?
#
loop_
_entity_poly.entity_id
_entity_poly.type
_entity_poly.pdbx_seq_one_letter_code
_entity_poly.pdbx_strand_id
1 'polypeptide(L)'
;MPKTKTKTHPIKLDKEKSGVRIIIVGGGFGGITTALELAKKNLSNVAITLISDKADFEYKPSLYRLVSDRHAPGVAVRLKDIFAEKNIRIAIDRVKKLDIKNKKIIGQKKYSFDYLVLAIGSETNFFDIPGLPKRAYPFKSHADALKLKARLQKILSAKKRENIVIVGGGPTGVELAGEIAYFARKNESVGIELVERHARLLPHLSKNVSRLATRRLEKLGVKILTRRTVVRENAGNIIFRDFGVKTKTVVWTAGTKNNPFFAKAKLRHGKSRQVTVDNFLQASKSKNIFVIGDSADTDDVGTAQSAIAHGRLTAENICRKIAGGKLLTRMRHPVAYIIPIGPRWAIACLGKKAFAGKTGYALRKLADLRFFWRILPKTRFFRLLLAHLGL
;
A
#
# COMPACT_ATOMS: atom_id res chain seq x y z
N MET A 1 28.21 66.88 2.17
CA MET A 1 27.59 65.72 1.47
C MET A 1 28.05 64.43 2.15
N PRO A 2 27.18 63.73 2.90
CA PRO A 2 27.58 62.57 3.70
C PRO A 2 27.48 61.26 2.90
N LYS A 3 28.53 60.43 2.95
CA LYS A 3 28.53 59.07 2.41
C LYS A 3 27.81 58.13 3.39
N THR A 4 26.59 57.75 3.03
CA THR A 4 25.80 56.70 3.66
C THR A 4 26.30 55.33 3.22
N LYS A 5 26.79 54.49 4.16
CA LYS A 5 26.95 53.04 3.93
C LYS A 5 26.48 52.24 5.15
N THR A 6 25.20 51.89 5.06
CA THR A 6 24.62 50.57 5.33
C THR A 6 25.12 49.79 6.55
N LYS A 7 24.39 49.93 7.66
CA LYS A 7 24.33 48.94 8.74
C LYS A 7 23.70 47.66 8.19
N THR A 8 24.48 46.59 8.09
CA THR A 8 23.98 45.22 7.90
C THR A 8 23.31 44.77 9.19
N HIS A 9 21.98 44.86 9.24
CA HIS A 9 21.21 44.18 10.27
C HIS A 9 21.29 42.66 10.04
N PRO A 10 21.65 41.86 11.06
CA PRO A 10 21.55 40.41 10.95
C PRO A 10 20.08 40.06 10.72
N ILE A 11 19.85 39.22 9.71
CA ILE A 11 18.54 38.67 9.35
C ILE A 11 17.99 37.98 10.59
N LYS A 12 16.98 38.59 11.22
CA LYS A 12 16.12 37.93 12.21
C LYS A 12 15.41 36.78 11.50
N LEU A 13 15.92 35.57 11.71
CA LEU A 13 15.13 34.34 11.61
C LEU A 13 14.07 34.41 12.70
N ASP A 14 12.88 34.94 12.39
CA ASP A 14 11.65 34.59 13.09
C ASP A 14 10.40 35.17 12.42
N LYS A 15 9.56 34.25 11.93
CA LYS A 15 8.09 34.26 12.00
C LYS A 15 7.59 32.97 11.33
N GLU A 16 7.73 31.84 12.03
CA GLU A 16 6.80 30.72 11.80
C GLU A 16 5.39 31.31 11.98
N LYS A 17 4.59 31.37 10.90
CA LYS A 17 3.19 31.78 10.97
C LYS A 17 2.51 30.99 12.09
N SER A 18 1.86 31.70 13.01
CA SER A 18 1.21 31.26 14.25
C SER A 18 -0.03 30.37 14.03
N GLY A 19 0.11 29.36 13.17
CA GLY A 19 -0.97 28.47 12.74
C GLY A 19 -0.82 27.04 13.22
N VAL A 20 -1.95 26.33 13.25
CA VAL A 20 -2.01 24.92 13.66
C VAL A 20 -1.20 24.07 12.67
N ARG A 21 -0.24 23.30 13.18
CA ARG A 21 0.62 22.42 12.37
C ARG A 21 0.08 21.00 12.34
N ILE A 22 -0.29 20.54 11.16
CA ILE A 22 -0.71 19.15 10.91
C ILE A 22 0.40 18.43 10.16
N ILE A 23 1.00 17.44 10.82
CA ILE A 23 2.02 16.58 10.24
C ILE A 23 1.41 15.22 9.90
N ILE A 24 1.54 14.81 8.64
CA ILE A 24 1.07 13.52 8.14
C ILE A 24 2.29 12.73 7.70
N VAL A 25 2.48 11.53 8.24
CA VAL A 25 3.63 10.68 7.94
C VAL A 25 3.15 9.46 7.14
N GLY A 26 3.61 9.36 5.90
CA GLY A 26 3.33 8.25 4.97
C GLY A 26 2.57 8.73 3.73
N GLY A 27 3.23 8.69 2.57
CA GLY A 27 2.64 9.00 1.26
C GLY A 27 1.79 7.88 0.66
N GLY A 28 1.09 7.09 1.50
CA GLY A 28 0.22 5.99 1.07
C GLY A 28 -1.26 6.38 0.99
N PHE A 29 -2.14 5.39 0.82
CA PHE A 29 -3.59 5.58 0.69
C PHE A 29 -4.20 6.45 1.81
N GLY A 30 -3.87 6.16 3.06
CA GLY A 30 -4.40 6.89 4.22
C GLY A 30 -3.84 8.30 4.33
N GLY A 31 -2.53 8.47 4.21
CA GLY A 31 -1.89 9.79 4.35
C GLY A 31 -2.27 10.76 3.23
N ILE A 32 -2.27 10.30 1.96
CA ILE A 32 -2.71 11.14 0.83
C ILE A 32 -4.18 11.50 0.97
N THR A 33 -5.04 10.54 1.33
CA THR A 33 -6.46 10.84 1.56
C THR A 33 -6.62 11.88 2.67
N THR A 34 -5.93 11.70 3.81
CA THR A 34 -5.98 12.67 4.92
C THR A 34 -5.57 14.06 4.47
N ALA A 35 -4.46 14.18 3.75
CA ALA A 35 -3.94 15.45 3.27
C ALA A 35 -4.91 16.13 2.29
N LEU A 36 -5.44 15.38 1.31
CA LEU A 36 -6.40 15.90 0.33
C LEU A 36 -7.69 16.36 1.01
N GLU A 37 -8.25 15.58 1.93
CA GLU A 37 -9.49 15.96 2.61
C GLU A 37 -9.29 17.18 3.52
N LEU A 38 -8.15 17.30 4.21
CA LEU A 38 -7.80 18.51 4.97
C LEU A 38 -7.67 19.74 4.07
N ALA A 39 -6.98 19.62 2.92
CA ALA A 39 -6.82 20.72 2.00
C ALA A 39 -8.13 21.20 1.38
N LYS A 40 -9.13 20.32 1.21
CA LYS A 40 -10.47 20.71 0.74
C LYS A 40 -11.22 21.60 1.73
N LYS A 41 -10.89 21.52 3.02
CA LYS A 41 -11.56 22.31 4.07
C LYS A 41 -11.11 23.77 4.09
N ASN A 42 -10.01 24.09 3.39
CA ASN A 42 -9.48 25.44 3.23
C ASN A 42 -9.38 26.22 4.56
N LEU A 43 -8.89 25.55 5.61
CA LEU A 43 -8.82 26.14 6.95
C LEU A 43 -7.81 27.28 7.00
N SER A 44 -8.24 28.44 7.49
CA SER A 44 -7.36 29.57 7.78
C SER A 44 -6.36 29.23 8.88
N ASN A 45 -5.14 29.74 8.77
CA ASN A 45 -4.10 29.58 9.78
C ASN A 45 -3.76 28.10 10.13
N VAL A 46 -3.79 27.21 9.14
CA VAL A 46 -3.39 25.80 9.25
C VAL A 46 -2.27 25.50 8.26
N ALA A 47 -1.20 24.85 8.72
CA ALA A 47 -0.11 24.38 7.89
C ALA A 47 -0.10 22.85 7.83
N ILE A 48 -0.26 22.30 6.62
CA ILE A 48 -0.27 20.85 6.38
C ILE A 48 1.05 20.42 5.76
N THR A 49 1.74 19.47 6.39
CA THR A 49 2.94 18.83 5.82
C THR A 49 2.75 17.32 5.70
N LEU A 50 2.92 16.79 4.49
CA LEU A 50 3.01 15.36 4.22
C LEU A 50 4.48 14.94 4.11
N ILE A 51 4.91 14.05 4.99
CA ILE A 51 6.25 13.46 5.01
C ILE A 51 6.16 12.06 4.41
N SER A 52 6.99 11.76 3.41
CA SER A 52 7.04 10.45 2.76
C SER A 52 8.50 10.05 2.51
N ASP A 53 8.84 8.77 2.65
CA ASP A 53 10.17 8.29 2.31
C ASP A 53 10.34 8.03 0.79
N LYS A 54 9.27 8.25 0.02
CA LYS A 54 9.23 8.14 -1.44
C LYS A 54 8.61 9.39 -2.06
N ALA A 55 9.13 9.81 -3.21
CA ALA A 55 8.56 10.90 -4.02
C ALA A 55 7.24 10.51 -4.72
N ASP A 56 7.01 9.21 -4.87
CA ASP A 56 5.86 8.66 -5.58
C ASP A 56 4.91 7.92 -4.65
N PHE A 57 3.61 8.11 -4.90
CA PHE A 57 2.56 7.24 -4.44
C PHE A 57 2.53 5.96 -5.27
N GLU A 58 2.63 4.82 -4.60
CA GLU A 58 2.49 3.50 -5.23
C GLU A 58 1.04 3.03 -5.15
N TYR A 59 0.37 2.92 -6.29
CA TYR A 59 -0.96 2.31 -6.40
C TYR A 59 -0.85 0.79 -6.29
N LYS A 60 -0.72 0.32 -5.04
CA LYS A 60 -0.51 -1.09 -4.69
C LYS A 60 -1.41 -2.09 -5.44
N PRO A 61 -2.72 -1.82 -5.64
CA PRO A 61 -3.59 -2.73 -6.37
C PRO A 61 -3.11 -3.05 -7.78
N SER A 62 -2.30 -2.22 -8.43
CA SER A 62 -1.81 -2.45 -9.80
C SER A 62 -0.34 -2.87 -9.87
N LEU A 63 0.33 -3.10 -8.73
CA LEU A 63 1.74 -3.52 -8.72
C LEU A 63 1.97 -4.80 -9.53
N TYR A 64 1.03 -5.76 -9.49
CA TYR A 64 1.15 -7.02 -10.23
C TYR A 64 1.41 -6.78 -11.73
N ARG A 65 0.88 -5.70 -12.32
CA ARG A 65 1.07 -5.40 -13.76
C ARG A 65 2.53 -5.14 -14.12
N LEU A 66 3.36 -4.74 -13.16
CA LEU A 66 4.78 -4.45 -13.38
C LEU A 66 5.63 -5.70 -13.55
N VAL A 67 5.13 -6.90 -13.26
CA VAL A 67 5.95 -8.13 -13.42
C VAL A 67 5.98 -8.64 -14.86
N SER A 68 5.16 -8.06 -15.74
CA SER A 68 5.10 -8.38 -17.17
C SER A 68 5.53 -7.19 -18.03
N ASP A 69 5.57 -7.38 -19.35
CA ASP A 69 5.86 -6.31 -20.33
C ASP A 69 4.63 -5.49 -20.73
N ARG A 70 3.52 -5.65 -20.01
CA ARG A 70 2.32 -4.86 -20.28
C ARG A 70 2.50 -3.43 -19.79
N HIS A 71 1.96 -2.50 -20.57
CA HIS A 71 1.85 -1.11 -20.15
C HIS A 71 1.05 -1.01 -18.84
N ALA A 72 1.63 -0.36 -17.84
CA ALA A 72 1.09 -0.28 -16.48
C ALA A 72 0.98 1.18 -16.00
N PRO A 73 0.12 1.99 -16.65
CA PRO A 73 -0.01 3.40 -16.31
C PRO A 73 -0.59 3.55 -14.90
N GLY A 74 -0.11 4.57 -14.17
CA GLY A 74 -0.62 4.94 -12.85
C GLY A 74 -0.19 4.04 -11.70
N VAL A 75 0.71 3.06 -11.91
CA VAL A 75 1.24 2.26 -10.78
C VAL A 75 2.06 3.11 -9.80
N ALA A 76 2.77 4.12 -10.32
CA ALA A 76 3.44 5.14 -9.54
C ALA A 76 2.97 6.53 -10.01
N VAL A 77 2.64 7.40 -9.06
CA VAL A 77 2.20 8.78 -9.31
C VAL A 77 2.98 9.71 -8.40
N ARG A 78 3.63 10.73 -8.95
CA ARG A 78 4.43 11.67 -8.16
C ARG A 78 3.52 12.40 -7.17
N LEU A 79 3.92 12.46 -5.89
CA LEU A 79 3.14 13.17 -4.86
C LEU A 79 2.95 14.64 -5.25
N LYS A 80 3.94 15.28 -5.87
CA LYS A 80 3.83 16.65 -6.39
C LYS A 80 2.73 16.83 -7.44
N ASP A 81 2.41 15.80 -8.22
CA ASP A 81 1.34 15.87 -9.21
C ASP A 81 -0.04 15.71 -8.56
N ILE A 82 -0.14 14.92 -7.47
CA ILE A 82 -1.35 14.76 -6.66
C ILE A 82 -1.71 16.08 -5.95
N PHE A 83 -0.70 16.81 -5.45
CA PHE A 83 -0.89 18.02 -4.64
C PHE A 83 -0.60 19.33 -5.38
N ALA A 84 -0.46 19.31 -6.71
CA ALA A 84 -0.02 20.47 -7.52
C ALA A 84 -0.87 21.75 -7.28
N GLU A 85 -2.16 21.59 -7.00
CA GLU A 85 -3.13 22.68 -6.80
C GLU A 85 -3.60 22.76 -5.33
N LYS A 86 -2.76 22.31 -4.38
CA LYS A 86 -3.11 22.23 -2.96
C LYS A 86 -2.04 22.91 -2.10
N ASN A 87 -2.48 23.63 -1.08
CA ASN A 87 -1.59 24.21 -0.07
C ASN A 87 -1.11 23.13 0.92
N ILE A 88 -0.28 22.21 0.44
CA ILE A 88 0.32 21.12 1.22
C ILE A 88 1.82 21.12 0.97
N ARG A 89 2.61 21.16 2.05
CA ARG A 89 4.05 20.96 1.95
C ARG A 89 4.36 19.48 1.84
N ILE A 90 5.12 19.08 0.82
CA ILE A 90 5.65 17.72 0.70
C ILE A 90 7.09 17.71 1.21
N ALA A 91 7.42 16.78 2.09
CA ALA A 91 8.78 16.53 2.54
C ALA A 91 9.18 15.09 2.23
N ILE A 92 10.24 14.92 1.45
CA ILE A 92 10.83 13.60 1.21
C ILE A 92 11.82 13.32 2.34
N ASP A 93 11.38 12.55 3.33
CA ASP A 93 12.16 12.21 4.51
C ASP A 93 11.69 10.86 5.09
N ARG A 94 12.63 10.08 5.61
CA ARG A 94 12.37 8.84 6.35
C ARG A 94 12.39 9.14 7.83
N VAL A 95 11.21 9.20 8.42
CA VAL A 95 11.06 9.35 9.88
C VAL A 95 11.63 8.16 10.62
N LYS A 96 12.31 8.43 11.73
CA LYS A 96 12.99 7.42 12.56
C LYS A 96 12.46 7.40 13.99
N LYS A 97 11.97 8.54 14.50
CA LYS A 97 11.59 8.69 15.91
C LYS A 97 10.39 9.62 16.08
N LEU A 98 9.51 9.25 17.00
CA LEU A 98 8.46 10.09 17.55
C LEU A 98 8.87 10.54 18.96
N ASP A 99 8.97 11.86 19.13
CA ASP A 99 9.13 12.50 20.44
C ASP A 99 7.77 13.06 20.88
N ILE A 100 7.06 12.27 21.69
CA ILE A 100 5.72 12.61 22.19
C ILE A 100 5.79 13.81 23.15
N LYS A 101 6.82 13.88 24.00
CA LYS A 101 6.97 14.94 25.02
C LYS A 101 7.11 16.30 24.37
N ASN A 102 7.96 16.39 23.34
CA ASN A 102 8.23 17.64 22.64
C ASN A 102 7.34 17.85 21.40
N LYS A 103 6.34 16.97 21.15
CA LYS A 103 5.47 16.97 19.97
C LYS A 103 6.23 17.12 18.65
N LYS A 104 7.25 16.28 18.44
CA LYS A 104 8.11 16.28 17.25
C LYS A 104 8.19 14.91 16.59
N ILE A 105 8.15 14.90 15.27
CA ILE A 105 8.57 13.78 14.43
C ILE A 105 9.97 14.07 13.89
N ILE A 106 10.85 13.07 13.93
CA ILE A 106 12.26 13.22 13.63
C ILE A 106 12.64 12.25 12.51
N GLY A 107 13.06 12.80 11.37
CA GLY A 107 13.73 12.10 10.28
C GLY A 107 15.15 12.66 10.11
N GLN A 108 15.50 13.05 8.88
CA GLN A 108 16.63 13.95 8.61
C GLN A 108 16.38 15.35 9.18
N LYS A 109 15.11 15.79 9.18
CA LYS A 109 14.69 17.05 9.80
C LYS A 109 13.78 16.79 10.99
N LYS A 110 13.57 17.82 11.81
CA LYS A 110 12.63 17.82 12.93
C LYS A 110 11.37 18.56 12.51
N TYR A 111 10.22 17.95 12.77
CA TYR A 111 8.90 18.49 12.42
C TYR A 111 8.05 18.58 13.68
N SER A 112 7.81 19.80 14.15
CA SER A 112 6.88 20.06 15.25
C SER A 112 5.44 19.92 14.77
N PHE A 113 4.56 19.41 15.63
CA PHE A 113 3.16 19.20 15.29
C PHE A 113 2.21 19.61 16.42
N ASP A 114 1.02 20.07 16.05
CA ASP A 114 -0.13 20.16 16.94
C ASP A 114 -1.02 18.93 16.77
N TYR A 115 -1.13 18.44 15.53
CA TYR A 115 -1.75 17.17 15.16
C TYR A 115 -0.79 16.31 14.34
N LEU A 116 -0.69 15.03 14.70
CA LEU A 116 0.14 14.05 14.00
C LEU A 116 -0.73 12.91 13.47
N VAL A 117 -0.57 12.56 12.20
CA VAL A 117 -1.19 11.39 11.58
C VAL A 117 -0.09 10.43 11.12
N LEU A 118 -0.07 9.22 11.70
CA LEU A 118 0.86 8.15 11.35
C LEU A 118 0.16 7.16 10.41
N ALA A 119 0.47 7.27 9.12
CA ALA A 119 -0.06 6.48 8.01
C ALA A 119 1.05 5.68 7.30
N ILE A 120 2.01 5.17 8.08
CA ILE A 120 3.26 4.55 7.59
C ILE A 120 2.99 3.18 6.93
N GLY A 121 1.92 2.50 7.32
CA GLY A 121 1.53 1.20 6.77
C GLY A 121 2.32 0.03 7.34
N SER A 122 2.28 -1.09 6.63
CA SER A 122 2.89 -2.36 7.05
C SER A 122 4.14 -2.70 6.23
N GLU A 123 4.86 -3.74 6.64
CA GLU A 123 5.97 -4.40 5.91
C GLU A 123 5.62 -5.85 5.57
N THR A 124 6.47 -6.53 4.82
CA THR A 124 6.34 -7.98 4.55
C THR A 124 6.64 -8.77 5.82
N ASN A 125 5.81 -9.77 6.11
CA ASN A 125 6.06 -10.69 7.22
C ASN A 125 6.52 -12.04 6.67
N PHE A 126 7.71 -12.48 7.07
CA PHE A 126 8.24 -13.80 6.73
C PHE A 126 7.99 -14.83 7.85
N PHE A 127 7.28 -14.45 8.92
CA PHE A 127 6.95 -15.28 10.10
C PHE A 127 8.16 -16.00 10.71
N ASP A 128 9.32 -15.35 10.67
CA ASP A 128 10.60 -15.88 11.15
C ASP A 128 10.99 -17.24 10.52
N ILE A 129 10.42 -17.56 9.35
CA ILE A 129 10.73 -18.76 8.59
C ILE A 129 12.17 -18.63 8.04
N PRO A 130 13.09 -19.55 8.40
CA PRO A 130 14.48 -19.44 7.99
C PRO A 130 14.66 -19.44 6.46
N GLY A 131 15.58 -18.60 5.99
CA GLY A 131 15.94 -18.48 4.57
C GLY A 131 15.08 -17.48 3.79
N LEU A 132 13.77 -17.40 4.06
CA LEU A 132 12.86 -16.54 3.29
C LEU A 132 13.31 -15.07 3.21
N PRO A 133 13.71 -14.38 4.30
CA PRO A 133 14.08 -12.97 4.22
C PRO A 133 15.30 -12.69 3.33
N LYS A 134 16.16 -13.71 3.10
CA LYS A 134 17.39 -13.58 2.32
C LYS A 134 17.22 -14.00 0.85
N ARG A 135 16.22 -14.84 0.54
CA ARG A 135 16.14 -15.57 -0.74
C ARG A 135 14.84 -15.34 -1.49
N ALA A 136 13.71 -15.23 -0.80
CA ALA A 136 12.42 -15.01 -1.44
C ALA A 136 12.29 -13.59 -2.00
N TYR A 137 11.51 -13.47 -3.08
CA TYR A 137 11.07 -12.21 -3.63
C TYR A 137 9.81 -11.75 -2.87
N PRO A 138 9.89 -10.75 -1.97
CA PRO A 138 8.68 -10.13 -1.44
C PRO A 138 7.91 -9.44 -2.57
N PHE A 139 6.64 -9.12 -2.35
CA PHE A 139 5.88 -8.35 -3.31
C PHE A 139 4.97 -7.32 -2.64
N LYS A 140 5.53 -6.14 -2.32
CA LYS A 140 4.82 -5.10 -1.57
C LYS A 140 5.03 -3.69 -2.08
N SER A 141 6.06 -3.47 -2.90
CA SER A 141 6.45 -2.17 -3.42
C SER A 141 6.77 -2.21 -4.92
N HIS A 142 6.89 -1.04 -5.52
CA HIS A 142 7.33 -0.89 -6.91
C HIS A 142 8.71 -1.53 -7.14
N ALA A 143 9.64 -1.31 -6.21
CA ALA A 143 10.98 -1.88 -6.27
C ALA A 143 10.96 -3.42 -6.22
N ASP A 144 10.10 -4.01 -5.39
CA ASP A 144 9.92 -5.47 -5.34
C ASP A 144 9.43 -6.01 -6.68
N ALA A 145 8.45 -5.32 -7.30
CA ALA A 145 7.89 -5.74 -8.57
C ALA A 145 8.89 -5.68 -9.71
N LEU A 146 9.74 -4.64 -9.76
CA LEU A 146 10.82 -4.55 -10.74
C LEU A 146 11.90 -5.63 -10.54
N LYS A 147 12.28 -5.91 -9.29
CA LYS A 147 13.22 -7.01 -8.98
C LYS A 147 12.67 -8.35 -9.45
N LEU A 148 11.38 -8.60 -9.21
CA LEU A 148 10.72 -9.81 -9.69
C LEU A 148 10.65 -9.85 -11.22
N LYS A 149 10.28 -8.75 -11.89
CA LYS A 149 10.28 -8.65 -13.35
C LYS A 149 11.65 -9.02 -13.95
N ALA A 150 12.73 -8.45 -13.41
CA ALA A 150 14.09 -8.74 -13.87
C ALA A 150 14.45 -10.23 -13.70
N ARG A 151 14.01 -10.87 -12.60
CA ARG A 151 14.17 -12.32 -12.42
C ARG A 151 13.38 -13.10 -13.47
N LEU A 152 12.12 -12.75 -13.70
CA LEU A 152 11.27 -13.42 -14.69
C LEU A 152 11.85 -13.30 -16.11
N GLN A 153 12.35 -12.13 -16.51
CA GLN A 153 12.99 -11.93 -17.81
C GLN A 153 14.24 -12.81 -18.00
N LYS A 154 15.05 -12.98 -16.94
CA LYS A 154 16.19 -13.92 -16.95
C LYS A 154 15.75 -15.37 -17.13
N ILE A 155 14.66 -15.78 -16.48
CA ILE A 155 14.11 -17.14 -16.63
C ILE A 155 13.61 -17.34 -18.06
N LEU A 156 12.85 -16.38 -18.59
CA LEU A 156 12.24 -16.49 -19.91
C LEU A 156 13.26 -16.49 -21.05
N SER A 157 14.41 -15.83 -20.87
CA SER A 157 15.52 -15.82 -21.84
C SER A 157 16.40 -17.05 -21.77
N ALA A 158 16.55 -17.69 -20.60
CA ALA A 158 17.46 -18.81 -20.40
C ALA A 158 17.03 -20.12 -21.09
N LYS A 159 15.75 -20.26 -21.50
CA LYS A 159 15.15 -21.49 -22.08
C LYS A 159 15.44 -22.78 -21.29
N LYS A 160 15.74 -22.68 -19.99
CA LYS A 160 15.95 -23.81 -19.08
C LYS A 160 14.70 -24.04 -18.25
N ARG A 161 14.42 -25.30 -17.94
CA ARG A 161 13.28 -25.66 -17.11
C ARG A 161 13.43 -25.06 -15.71
N GLU A 162 12.52 -24.16 -15.35
CA GLU A 162 12.47 -23.51 -14.04
C GLU A 162 11.04 -23.53 -13.50
N ASN A 163 10.90 -23.64 -12.19
CA ASN A 163 9.61 -23.59 -11.51
C ASN A 163 9.54 -22.33 -10.65
N ILE A 164 8.48 -21.55 -10.77
CA ILE A 164 8.22 -20.36 -9.96
C ILE A 164 7.19 -20.73 -8.91
N VAL A 165 7.55 -20.60 -7.64
CA VAL A 165 6.65 -20.92 -6.52
C VAL A 165 6.17 -19.64 -5.88
N ILE A 166 4.87 -19.36 -5.98
CA ILE A 166 4.21 -18.21 -5.37
C ILE A 166 3.54 -18.69 -4.08
N VAL A 167 3.92 -18.12 -2.95
CA VAL A 167 3.38 -18.51 -1.63
C VAL A 167 2.40 -17.45 -1.14
N GLY A 168 1.17 -17.89 -0.86
CA GLY A 168 0.04 -17.11 -0.39
C GLY A 168 -1.07 -17.03 -1.44
N GLY A 169 -2.16 -17.77 -1.26
CA GLY A 169 -3.35 -17.77 -2.12
C GLY A 169 -4.34 -16.65 -1.83
N GLY A 170 -3.88 -15.54 -1.24
CA GLY A 170 -4.67 -14.31 -1.08
C GLY A 170 -4.79 -13.51 -2.39
N PRO A 171 -5.45 -12.34 -2.39
CA PRO A 171 -5.63 -11.51 -3.58
C PRO A 171 -4.33 -11.25 -4.35
N THR A 172 -3.27 -10.83 -3.67
CA THR A 172 -1.97 -10.52 -4.30
C THR A 172 -1.33 -11.73 -4.98
N GLY A 173 -1.32 -12.90 -4.34
CA GLY A 173 -0.74 -14.11 -4.95
C GLY A 173 -1.56 -14.63 -6.12
N VAL A 174 -2.89 -14.52 -6.06
CA VAL A 174 -3.79 -14.85 -7.18
C VAL A 174 -3.59 -13.91 -8.37
N GLU A 175 -3.50 -12.59 -8.13
CA GLU A 175 -3.23 -11.59 -9.17
C GLU A 175 -1.89 -11.85 -9.85
N LEU A 176 -0.84 -12.08 -9.05
CA LEU A 176 0.50 -12.39 -9.55
C LEU A 176 0.55 -13.69 -10.34
N ALA A 177 -0.05 -14.77 -9.84
CA ALA A 177 -0.04 -16.06 -10.53
C ALA A 177 -0.66 -15.93 -11.93
N GLY A 178 -1.78 -15.21 -12.05
CA GLY A 178 -2.40 -14.96 -13.35
C GLY A 178 -1.54 -14.09 -14.28
N GLU A 179 -0.87 -13.06 -13.75
CA GLU A 179 -0.03 -12.17 -14.55
C GLU A 179 1.29 -12.84 -14.99
N ILE A 180 1.93 -13.62 -14.11
CA ILE A 180 3.14 -14.37 -14.41
C ILE A 180 2.84 -15.49 -15.41
N ALA A 181 1.72 -16.21 -15.25
CA ALA A 181 1.29 -17.22 -16.21
C ALA A 181 1.06 -16.63 -17.60
N TYR A 182 0.43 -15.46 -17.66
CA TYR A 182 0.32 -14.75 -18.92
C TYR A 182 1.68 -14.33 -19.51
N PHE A 183 2.60 -13.85 -18.68
CA PHE A 183 3.91 -13.42 -19.14
C PHE A 183 4.75 -14.59 -19.68
N ALA A 184 4.68 -15.74 -19.00
CA ALA A 184 5.42 -16.95 -19.36
C ALA A 184 4.73 -17.84 -20.42
N ARG A 185 3.53 -17.48 -20.92
CA ARG A 185 2.68 -18.33 -21.77
C ARG A 185 3.32 -18.94 -23.03
N LYS A 186 4.41 -18.35 -23.53
CA LYS A 186 5.14 -18.83 -24.72
C LYS A 186 6.33 -19.73 -24.38
N ASN A 187 6.60 -19.95 -23.10
CA ASN A 187 7.76 -20.71 -22.63
C ASN A 187 7.29 -21.87 -21.74
N GLU A 188 7.08 -23.03 -22.36
CA GLU A 188 6.62 -24.26 -21.71
C GLU A 188 7.63 -24.82 -20.69
N SER A 189 8.88 -24.35 -20.73
CA SER A 189 9.89 -24.74 -19.73
C SER A 189 9.67 -24.08 -18.37
N VAL A 190 8.74 -23.11 -18.26
CA VAL A 190 8.45 -22.40 -17.01
C VAL A 190 7.18 -22.96 -16.35
N GLY A 191 7.38 -23.67 -15.23
CA GLY A 191 6.29 -24.08 -14.33
C GLY A 191 5.90 -22.97 -13.37
N ILE A 192 4.62 -22.90 -13.01
CA ILE A 192 4.11 -21.94 -12.02
C ILE A 192 3.25 -22.68 -11.00
N GLU A 193 3.62 -22.56 -9.73
CA GLU A 193 2.90 -23.14 -8.61
C GLU A 193 2.40 -22.05 -7.66
N LEU A 194 1.10 -22.04 -7.37
CA LEU A 194 0.52 -21.18 -6.33
C LEU A 194 0.21 -22.02 -5.10
N VAL A 195 0.83 -21.65 -3.98
CA VAL A 195 0.77 -22.41 -2.73
C VAL A 195 0.00 -21.65 -1.66
N GLU A 196 -0.91 -22.34 -0.98
CA GLU A 196 -1.78 -21.79 0.06
C GLU A 196 -1.85 -22.75 1.26
N ARG A 197 -1.75 -22.20 2.48
CA ARG A 197 -1.83 -22.98 3.73
C ARG A 197 -3.26 -23.43 4.05
N HIS A 198 -4.25 -22.66 3.63
CA HIS A 198 -5.67 -22.97 3.82
C HIS A 198 -6.16 -23.97 2.75
N ALA A 199 -7.36 -24.50 2.94
CA ALA A 199 -7.97 -25.48 2.05
C ALA A 199 -8.30 -24.96 0.64
N ARG A 200 -8.28 -23.64 0.45
CA ARG A 200 -8.72 -22.97 -0.79
C ARG A 200 -8.05 -21.60 -0.94
N LEU A 201 -7.88 -21.17 -2.18
CA LEU A 201 -7.51 -19.80 -2.52
C LEU A 201 -8.57 -18.82 -2.02
N LEU A 202 -8.18 -17.58 -1.75
CA LEU A 202 -9.05 -16.50 -1.29
C LEU A 202 -9.94 -16.95 -0.10
N PRO A 203 -9.35 -17.46 0.99
CA PRO A 203 -10.08 -18.15 2.05
C PRO A 203 -11.09 -17.28 2.80
N HIS A 204 -10.95 -15.95 2.71
CA HIS A 204 -11.89 -14.97 3.29
C HIS A 204 -13.08 -14.62 2.39
N LEU A 205 -13.10 -15.08 1.13
CA LEU A 205 -14.21 -14.85 0.18
C LEU A 205 -15.11 -16.09 0.07
N SER A 206 -16.24 -16.01 -0.62
CA SER A 206 -17.15 -17.17 -0.74
C SER A 206 -16.51 -18.37 -1.44
N LYS A 207 -17.00 -19.60 -1.16
CA LYS A 207 -16.51 -20.84 -1.80
C LYS A 207 -16.60 -20.75 -3.33
N ASN A 208 -17.64 -20.11 -3.85
CA ASN A 208 -17.82 -19.90 -5.29
C ASN A 208 -16.70 -19.04 -5.89
N VAL A 209 -16.32 -17.94 -5.22
CA VAL A 209 -15.22 -17.08 -5.66
C VAL A 209 -13.89 -17.84 -5.71
N SER A 210 -13.59 -18.64 -4.69
CA SER A 210 -12.40 -19.50 -4.69
C SER A 210 -12.39 -20.48 -5.86
N ARG A 211 -13.54 -21.11 -6.15
CA ARG A 211 -13.69 -22.06 -7.26
C ARG A 211 -13.47 -21.38 -8.61
N LEU A 212 -14.02 -20.19 -8.80
CA LEU A 212 -13.84 -19.39 -10.02
C LEU A 212 -12.37 -18.99 -10.22
N ALA A 213 -11.69 -18.55 -9.15
CA ALA A 213 -10.28 -18.19 -9.20
C ALA A 213 -9.40 -19.41 -9.54
N THR A 214 -9.65 -20.53 -8.88
CA THR A 214 -8.96 -21.82 -9.10
C THR A 214 -9.09 -22.26 -10.56
N ARG A 215 -10.33 -22.39 -11.06
CA ARG A 215 -10.60 -22.77 -12.46
C ARG A 215 -9.94 -21.84 -13.47
N ARG A 216 -9.89 -20.53 -13.19
CA ARG A 216 -9.23 -19.58 -14.08
C ARG A 216 -7.72 -19.74 -14.10
N LEU A 217 -7.09 -19.92 -12.94
CA LEU A 217 -5.65 -20.13 -12.81
C LEU A 217 -5.21 -21.46 -13.43
N GLU A 218 -5.97 -22.54 -13.22
CA GLU A 218 -5.71 -23.85 -13.86
C GLU A 218 -5.78 -23.75 -15.39
N LYS A 219 -6.78 -23.03 -15.92
CA LYS A 219 -6.86 -22.72 -17.36
C LYS A 219 -5.68 -21.91 -17.90
N LEU A 220 -4.92 -21.24 -17.03
CA LEU A 220 -3.68 -20.54 -17.38
C LEU A 220 -2.42 -21.39 -17.16
N GLY A 221 -2.57 -22.68 -16.81
CA GLY A 221 -1.46 -23.59 -16.55
C GLY A 221 -0.84 -23.46 -15.16
N VAL A 222 -1.47 -22.74 -14.24
CA VAL A 222 -0.98 -22.62 -12.86
C VAL A 222 -1.40 -23.85 -12.05
N LYS A 223 -0.42 -24.55 -11.48
CA LYS A 223 -0.64 -25.64 -10.53
C LYS A 223 -0.95 -25.07 -9.15
N ILE A 224 -2.03 -25.51 -8.53
CA ILE A 224 -2.48 -25.00 -7.23
C ILE A 224 -2.24 -26.05 -6.15
N LEU A 225 -1.54 -25.65 -5.08
CA LEU A 225 -1.20 -26.50 -3.96
C LEU A 225 -1.79 -25.91 -2.67
N THR A 226 -2.93 -26.43 -2.22
CA THR A 226 -3.57 -26.00 -0.97
C THR A 226 -3.14 -26.87 0.21
N ARG A 227 -3.45 -26.43 1.43
CA ARG A 227 -3.08 -27.10 2.70
C ARG A 227 -1.57 -27.29 2.89
N ARG A 228 -0.74 -26.44 2.28
CA ARG A 228 0.72 -26.54 2.37
C ARG A 228 1.29 -25.38 3.16
N THR A 229 2.02 -25.69 4.24
CA THR A 229 2.67 -24.70 5.09
C THR A 229 4.17 -24.72 4.85
N VAL A 230 4.73 -23.58 4.45
CA VAL A 230 6.19 -23.39 4.29
C VAL A 230 6.85 -23.42 5.66
N VAL A 231 7.96 -24.13 5.78
CA VAL A 231 8.76 -24.23 7.00
C VAL A 231 10.19 -23.70 6.84
N ARG A 232 10.72 -23.68 5.61
CA ARG A 232 12.08 -23.19 5.32
C ARG A 232 12.28 -22.93 3.84
N GLU A 233 13.19 -22.02 3.51
CA GLU A 233 13.78 -21.91 2.17
C GLU A 233 15.29 -22.17 2.22
N ASN A 234 15.75 -23.17 1.48
CA ASN A 234 17.17 -23.47 1.27
C ASN A 234 17.64 -22.92 -0.09
N ALA A 235 18.94 -23.00 -0.38
CA ALA A 235 19.45 -22.64 -1.70
C ALA A 235 18.86 -23.59 -2.77
N GLY A 236 17.92 -23.09 -3.57
CA GLY A 236 17.31 -23.85 -4.67
C GLY A 236 16.15 -24.79 -4.28
N ASN A 237 15.62 -24.70 -3.06
CA ASN A 237 14.49 -25.53 -2.62
C ASN A 237 13.61 -24.79 -1.60
N ILE A 238 12.30 -24.85 -1.76
CA ILE A 238 11.33 -24.44 -0.74
C ILE A 238 10.74 -25.68 -0.06
N ILE A 239 10.76 -25.68 1.27
CA ILE A 239 10.37 -26.82 2.09
C ILE A 239 9.03 -26.52 2.74
N PHE A 240 8.09 -27.42 2.53
CA PHE A 240 6.81 -27.49 3.22
C PHE A 240 6.86 -28.57 4.30
N ARG A 241 5.88 -28.60 5.20
CA ARG A 241 5.81 -29.63 6.26
C ARG A 241 5.93 -31.07 5.73
N ASP A 242 5.34 -31.36 4.57
CA ASP A 242 5.21 -32.75 4.09
C ASP A 242 6.07 -33.06 2.84
N PHE A 243 6.65 -32.05 2.18
CA PHE A 243 7.41 -32.22 0.93
C PHE A 243 8.26 -30.99 0.61
N GLY A 244 9.12 -31.08 -0.41
CA GLY A 244 9.91 -29.95 -0.93
C GLY A 244 9.71 -29.74 -2.43
N VAL A 245 9.86 -28.50 -2.89
CA VAL A 245 9.83 -28.13 -4.32
C VAL A 245 11.14 -27.49 -4.70
N LYS A 246 11.87 -28.12 -5.64
CA LYS A 246 13.06 -27.53 -6.24
C LYS A 246 12.67 -26.26 -7.00
N THR A 247 13.14 -25.12 -6.52
CA THR A 247 12.91 -23.81 -7.14
C THR A 247 14.00 -22.82 -6.72
N LYS A 248 14.39 -21.95 -7.65
CA LYS A 248 15.27 -20.81 -7.39
C LYS A 248 14.49 -19.50 -7.31
N THR A 249 13.17 -19.55 -7.41
CA THR A 249 12.30 -18.37 -7.51
C THR A 249 11.07 -18.57 -6.64
N VAL A 250 11.21 -18.21 -5.37
CA VAL A 250 10.10 -18.14 -4.41
C VAL A 250 9.57 -16.71 -4.37
N VAL A 251 8.30 -16.53 -4.67
CA VAL A 251 7.60 -15.24 -4.53
C VAL A 251 6.75 -15.29 -3.26
N TRP A 252 7.03 -14.40 -2.31
CA TRP A 252 6.38 -14.38 -1.01
C TRP A 252 5.32 -13.28 -0.92
N THR A 253 4.06 -13.70 -0.81
CA THR A 253 2.89 -12.82 -0.65
C THR A 253 2.11 -13.09 0.63
N ALA A 254 2.55 -14.08 1.42
CA ALA A 254 1.85 -14.53 2.61
C ALA A 254 2.15 -13.59 3.80
N GLY A 255 1.31 -12.58 3.96
CA GLY A 255 1.19 -11.82 5.21
C GLY A 255 2.04 -10.56 5.32
N THR A 256 1.63 -9.73 6.27
CA THR A 256 2.22 -8.43 6.55
C THR A 256 2.44 -8.28 8.05
N LYS A 257 3.36 -7.39 8.44
CA LYS A 257 3.61 -7.03 9.85
C LYS A 257 3.62 -5.53 10.01
N ASN A 258 3.36 -5.04 11.22
CA ASN A 258 3.42 -3.61 11.48
C ASN A 258 4.83 -3.04 11.20
N ASN A 259 4.92 -1.77 10.82
CA ASN A 259 6.20 -1.13 10.54
C ASN A 259 7.07 -1.07 11.81
N PRO A 260 8.38 -1.40 11.74
CA PRO A 260 9.30 -1.35 12.88
C PRO A 260 9.40 0.02 13.57
N PHE A 261 9.03 1.12 12.90
CA PHE A 261 8.89 2.44 13.51
C PHE A 261 8.03 2.39 14.78
N PHE A 262 6.92 1.65 14.76
CA PHE A 262 5.97 1.60 15.87
C PHE A 262 6.51 0.87 17.08
N ALA A 263 7.33 -0.17 16.90
CA ALA A 263 8.00 -0.86 18.01
C ALA A 263 8.89 0.08 18.84
N LYS A 264 9.43 1.14 18.22
CA LYS A 264 10.24 2.17 18.89
C LYS A 264 9.43 3.40 19.30
N ALA A 265 8.24 3.58 18.74
CA ALA A 265 7.31 4.60 19.17
C ALA A 265 6.76 4.17 20.53
N LYS A 266 6.84 5.03 21.55
CA LYS A 266 6.31 4.77 22.91
C LYS A 266 4.77 4.79 22.94
N LEU A 267 4.14 4.07 22.01
CA LEU A 267 2.70 3.91 21.84
C LEU A 267 2.30 2.51 22.31
N ARG A 268 1.04 2.36 22.73
CA ARG A 268 0.50 1.05 23.13
C ARG A 268 0.22 0.20 21.90
N HIS A 269 0.51 -1.10 22.01
CA HIS A 269 0.29 -2.06 20.95
C HIS A 269 -0.72 -3.11 21.40
N GLY A 270 -1.56 -3.54 20.46
CA GLY A 270 -2.49 -4.66 20.64
C GLY A 270 -1.83 -6.01 20.41
N LYS A 271 -2.65 -7.06 20.49
CA LYS A 271 -2.20 -8.46 20.34
C LYS A 271 -1.53 -8.73 18.99
N SER A 272 -1.99 -8.06 17.93
CA SER A 272 -1.45 -8.18 16.56
C SER A 272 -0.21 -7.30 16.31
N ARG A 273 0.39 -6.71 17.36
CA ARG A 273 1.50 -5.73 17.30
C ARG A 273 1.18 -4.45 16.50
N GLN A 274 -0.09 -4.21 16.18
CA GLN A 274 -0.60 -2.94 15.68
C GLN A 274 -0.78 -1.95 16.84
N VAL A 275 -0.83 -0.66 16.56
CA VAL A 275 -1.01 0.37 17.58
C VAL A 275 -2.46 0.42 18.03
N THR A 276 -2.69 0.35 19.33
CA THR A 276 -4.03 0.49 19.91
C THR A 276 -4.55 1.90 19.70
N VAL A 277 -5.70 2.00 19.04
CA VAL A 277 -6.42 3.26 18.79
C VAL A 277 -7.84 3.20 19.34
N ASP A 278 -8.42 4.36 19.64
CA ASP A 278 -9.84 4.46 20.00
C ASP A 278 -10.75 4.52 18.76
N ASN A 279 -12.06 4.68 18.98
CA ASN A 279 -13.05 4.80 17.91
C ASN A 279 -12.89 6.07 17.06
N PHE A 280 -12.01 7.01 17.43
CA PHE A 280 -11.69 8.22 16.67
C PHE A 280 -10.36 8.08 15.90
N LEU A 281 -9.74 6.89 15.95
CA LEU A 281 -8.41 6.57 15.42
C LEU A 281 -7.26 7.28 16.15
N GLN A 282 -7.50 7.78 17.36
CA GLN A 282 -6.48 8.39 18.20
C GLN A 282 -5.67 7.31 18.91
N ALA A 283 -4.34 7.45 18.92
CA ALA A 283 -3.47 6.56 19.67
C ALA A 283 -3.81 6.61 21.17
N SER A 284 -3.80 5.47 21.83
CA SER A 284 -4.09 5.38 23.27
C SER A 284 -3.29 6.41 24.08
N LYS A 285 -3.98 7.15 24.96
CA LYS A 285 -3.45 8.24 25.80
C LYS A 285 -2.97 9.50 25.05
N SER A 286 -3.31 9.68 23.77
CA SER A 286 -2.99 10.92 23.04
C SER A 286 -4.16 11.42 22.20
N LYS A 287 -4.69 12.60 22.55
CA LYS A 287 -5.81 13.22 21.82
C LYS A 287 -5.42 13.84 20.47
N ASN A 288 -4.12 13.92 20.16
CA ASN A 288 -3.57 14.66 19.02
C ASN A 288 -2.73 13.80 18.07
N ILE A 289 -2.54 12.52 18.38
CA ILE A 289 -1.81 11.57 17.55
C ILE A 289 -2.81 10.55 17.03
N PHE A 290 -2.91 10.43 15.72
CA PHE A 290 -3.75 9.47 15.03
C PHE A 290 -2.89 8.40 14.37
N VAL A 291 -3.34 7.15 14.41
CA VAL A 291 -2.70 6.05 13.66
C VAL A 291 -3.74 5.42 12.76
N ILE A 292 -3.42 5.31 11.47
CA ILE A 292 -4.37 4.90 10.43
C ILE A 292 -3.80 3.86 9.47
N GLY A 293 -4.69 3.23 8.70
CA GLY A 293 -4.33 2.14 7.79
C GLY A 293 -3.84 0.89 8.54
N ASP A 294 -2.97 0.12 7.90
CA ASP A 294 -2.51 -1.20 8.38
C ASP A 294 -1.87 -1.22 9.78
N SER A 295 -1.46 -0.06 10.30
CA SER A 295 -0.80 0.07 11.60
C SER A 295 -1.77 0.29 12.76
N ALA A 296 -3.03 0.62 12.48
CA ALA A 296 -4.07 0.75 13.50
C ALA A 296 -4.60 -0.63 13.90
N ASP A 297 -4.78 -0.87 15.20
CA ASP A 297 -5.41 -2.08 15.72
C ASP A 297 -6.94 -1.96 15.61
N THR A 298 -7.46 -2.14 14.39
CA THR A 298 -8.90 -2.16 14.10
C THR A 298 -9.29 -3.41 13.32
N ASP A 299 -10.58 -3.76 13.38
CA ASP A 299 -11.16 -4.97 12.81
C ASP A 299 -11.38 -4.94 11.29
N ASP A 300 -11.01 -3.84 10.64
CA ASP A 300 -11.22 -3.54 9.22
C ASP A 300 -9.94 -3.18 8.46
N VAL A 301 -8.74 -3.35 9.03
CA VAL A 301 -7.46 -3.03 8.37
C VAL A 301 -7.05 -4.03 7.26
N GLY A 302 -5.94 -3.73 6.58
CA GLY A 302 -5.34 -4.61 5.57
C GLY A 302 -5.78 -4.31 4.14
N THR A 303 -6.55 -3.24 3.92
CA THR A 303 -6.99 -2.84 2.58
C THR A 303 -6.80 -1.35 2.33
N ALA A 304 -6.59 -1.00 1.05
CA ALA A 304 -6.55 0.39 0.62
C ALA A 304 -7.86 1.15 0.91
N GLN A 305 -9.01 0.46 0.84
CA GLN A 305 -10.32 1.05 1.11
C GLN A 305 -10.45 1.49 2.57
N SER A 306 -10.01 0.66 3.50
CA SER A 306 -9.99 0.98 4.93
C SER A 306 -9.02 2.11 5.23
N ALA A 307 -7.83 2.09 4.65
CA ALA A 307 -6.87 3.20 4.80
C ALA A 307 -7.44 4.53 4.29
N ILE A 308 -8.15 4.53 3.15
CA ILE A 308 -8.87 5.69 2.62
C ILE A 308 -9.94 6.17 3.60
N ALA A 309 -10.76 5.26 4.13
CA ALA A 309 -11.81 5.59 5.09
C ALA A 309 -11.23 6.20 6.38
N HIS A 310 -10.17 5.58 6.93
CA HIS A 310 -9.48 6.09 8.10
C HIS A 310 -8.92 7.50 7.85
N GLY A 311 -8.35 7.75 6.66
CA GLY A 311 -7.85 9.07 6.30
C GLY A 311 -8.94 10.14 6.21
N ARG A 312 -10.11 9.81 5.66
CA ARG A 312 -11.28 10.72 5.63
C ARG A 312 -11.76 11.05 7.04
N LEU A 313 -11.95 10.03 7.87
CA LEU A 313 -12.39 10.19 9.25
C LEU A 313 -11.41 11.07 10.05
N THR A 314 -10.11 10.79 9.91
CA THR A 314 -9.05 11.51 10.63
C THR A 314 -9.00 12.97 10.21
N ALA A 315 -9.10 13.27 8.91
CA ALA A 315 -9.16 14.64 8.43
C ALA A 315 -10.35 15.41 9.01
N GLU A 316 -11.54 14.80 8.99
CA GLU A 316 -12.75 15.39 9.56
C GLU A 316 -12.62 15.61 11.07
N ASN A 317 -12.12 14.63 11.81
CA ASN A 317 -11.91 14.73 13.25
C ASN A 317 -10.88 15.81 13.62
N ILE A 318 -9.80 15.97 12.85
CA ILE A 318 -8.85 17.07 13.06
C ILE A 318 -9.54 18.42 12.86
N CYS A 319 -10.34 18.60 11.80
CA CYS A 319 -11.08 19.84 11.57
C CYS A 319 -12.03 20.15 12.73
N ARG A 320 -12.75 19.14 13.21
CA ARG A 320 -13.66 19.29 14.35
C ARG A 320 -12.92 19.65 15.63
N LYS A 321 -11.75 19.07 15.89
CA LYS A 321 -10.93 19.47 17.05
C LYS A 321 -10.47 20.93 16.95
N ILE A 322 -10.05 21.38 15.77
CA ILE A 322 -9.66 22.78 15.55
C ILE A 322 -10.86 23.70 15.83
N ALA A 323 -12.06 23.30 15.44
CA ALA A 323 -13.29 24.05 15.68
C ALA A 323 -13.96 23.81 17.05
N GLY A 324 -13.35 23.03 17.96
CA GLY A 324 -13.95 22.69 19.27
C GLY A 324 -15.19 21.77 19.21
N GLY A 325 -15.44 21.11 18.08
CA GLY A 325 -16.61 20.25 17.85
C GLY A 325 -16.46 18.79 18.30
N LYS A 326 -17.59 18.06 18.30
CA LYS A 326 -17.68 16.63 18.67
C LYS A 326 -17.09 15.72 17.60
N LEU A 327 -16.24 14.77 17.99
CA LEU A 327 -15.60 13.83 17.09
C LEU A 327 -16.58 12.81 16.49
N LEU A 328 -16.31 12.36 15.27
CA LEU A 328 -16.98 11.25 14.61
C LEU A 328 -16.32 9.93 14.94
N THR A 329 -17.15 8.94 15.24
CA THR A 329 -16.72 7.56 15.45
C THR A 329 -16.46 6.86 14.13
N ARG A 330 -15.51 5.93 14.14
CA ARG A 330 -15.19 5.04 13.04
C ARG A 330 -16.38 4.11 12.81
N MET A 331 -16.79 4.02 11.56
CA MET A 331 -17.76 3.02 11.10
C MET A 331 -17.07 2.01 10.19
N ARG A 332 -17.50 0.76 10.26
CA ARG A 332 -17.01 -0.29 9.39
C ARG A 332 -17.51 -0.05 7.97
N HIS A 333 -16.61 -0.05 7.00
CA HIS A 333 -16.97 0.07 5.59
C HIS A 333 -16.97 -1.29 4.90
N PRO A 334 -17.99 -1.60 4.08
CA PRO A 334 -17.98 -2.82 3.28
C PRO A 334 -16.84 -2.76 2.28
N VAL A 335 -16.01 -3.81 2.25
CA VAL A 335 -14.87 -3.92 1.36
C VAL A 335 -15.29 -4.66 0.09
N ALA A 336 -15.08 -4.02 -1.06
CA ALA A 336 -15.16 -4.68 -2.36
C ALA A 336 -13.84 -5.37 -2.70
N TYR A 337 -13.88 -6.57 -3.25
CA TYR A 337 -12.68 -7.26 -3.75
C TYR A 337 -12.75 -7.34 -5.26
N ILE A 338 -11.76 -6.79 -5.96
CA ILE A 338 -11.66 -6.94 -7.42
C ILE A 338 -10.29 -7.49 -7.76
N ILE A 339 -10.27 -8.77 -8.17
CA ILE A 339 -9.07 -9.62 -8.28
C ILE A 339 -8.90 -10.03 -9.75
N PRO A 340 -8.06 -9.30 -10.51
CA PRO A 340 -7.63 -9.68 -11.85
C PRO A 340 -6.90 -11.01 -11.85
N ILE A 341 -7.14 -11.84 -12.88
CA ILE A 341 -6.43 -13.11 -13.07
C ILE A 341 -6.04 -13.21 -14.54
N GLY A 342 -4.84 -12.68 -14.82
CA GLY A 342 -4.33 -12.51 -16.18
C GLY A 342 -5.00 -11.34 -16.92
N PRO A 343 -4.79 -11.23 -18.24
CA PRO A 343 -5.30 -10.12 -19.02
C PRO A 343 -6.82 -10.19 -19.20
N ARG A 344 -7.47 -9.01 -19.15
CA ARG A 344 -8.89 -8.81 -19.50
C ARG A 344 -9.88 -9.72 -18.75
N TRP A 345 -9.50 -10.20 -17.56
CA TRP A 345 -10.33 -11.09 -16.74
C TRP A 345 -10.13 -10.76 -15.26
N ALA A 346 -11.22 -10.61 -14.50
CA ALA A 346 -11.17 -10.43 -13.04
C ALA A 346 -12.41 -11.02 -12.37
N ILE A 347 -12.32 -11.26 -11.06
CA ILE A 347 -13.49 -11.48 -10.18
C ILE A 347 -13.72 -10.21 -9.38
N ALA A 348 -14.91 -9.62 -9.47
CA ALA A 348 -15.36 -8.50 -8.67
C ALA A 348 -16.44 -8.97 -7.68
N CYS A 349 -16.16 -8.89 -6.40
CA CYS A 349 -17.08 -9.18 -5.29
C CYS A 349 -17.58 -7.86 -4.69
N LEU A 350 -18.87 -7.60 -4.87
CA LEU A 350 -19.57 -6.41 -4.37
C LEU A 350 -20.65 -6.86 -3.39
N GLY A 351 -20.33 -6.83 -2.09
CA GLY A 351 -21.19 -7.43 -1.07
C GLY A 351 -21.39 -8.93 -1.31
N LYS A 352 -22.65 -9.37 -1.43
CA LYS A 352 -23.00 -10.78 -1.69
C LYS A 352 -22.90 -11.19 -3.17
N LYS A 353 -22.81 -10.22 -4.09
CA LYS A 353 -22.77 -10.48 -5.54
C LYS A 353 -21.34 -10.63 -6.05
N ALA A 354 -21.12 -11.54 -7.00
CA ALA A 354 -19.82 -11.73 -7.65
C ALA A 354 -19.97 -11.72 -9.17
N PHE A 355 -19.13 -10.94 -9.85
CA PHE A 355 -19.05 -10.83 -11.30
C PHE A 355 -17.68 -11.32 -11.76
N ALA A 356 -17.61 -12.19 -12.76
CA ALA A 356 -16.37 -12.78 -13.23
C ALA A 356 -16.15 -12.54 -14.73
N GLY A 357 -14.91 -12.65 -15.19
CA GLY A 357 -14.58 -12.49 -16.60
C GLY A 357 -14.45 -11.04 -17.03
N LYS A 358 -14.93 -10.74 -18.24
CA LYS A 358 -14.82 -9.40 -18.83
C LYS A 358 -15.60 -8.35 -18.02
N THR A 359 -16.76 -8.73 -17.46
CA THR A 359 -17.57 -7.83 -16.61
C THR A 359 -16.84 -7.49 -15.32
N GLY A 360 -16.26 -8.48 -14.63
CA GLY A 360 -15.41 -8.25 -13.46
C GLY A 360 -14.19 -7.38 -13.79
N TYR A 361 -13.60 -7.56 -14.98
CA TYR A 361 -12.48 -6.74 -15.44
C TYR A 361 -12.89 -5.28 -15.75
N ALA A 362 -14.07 -5.07 -16.34
CA ALA A 362 -14.61 -3.73 -16.56
C ALA A 362 -14.82 -3.00 -15.22
N LEU A 363 -15.40 -3.68 -14.22
CA LEU A 363 -15.53 -3.16 -12.86
C LEU A 363 -14.17 -2.81 -12.25
N ARG A 364 -13.12 -3.59 -12.52
CA ARG A 364 -11.75 -3.24 -12.08
C ARG A 364 -11.30 -1.91 -12.67
N LYS A 365 -11.45 -1.74 -14.00
CA LYS A 365 -11.03 -0.51 -14.68
C LYS A 365 -11.81 0.70 -14.16
N LEU A 366 -13.12 0.56 -13.92
CA LEU A 366 -13.94 1.61 -13.32
C LEU A 366 -13.47 1.96 -11.89
N ALA A 367 -13.13 0.97 -11.08
CA ALA A 367 -12.61 1.20 -9.73
C ALA A 367 -11.26 1.93 -9.73
N ASP A 368 -10.33 1.53 -10.61
CA ASP A 368 -9.04 2.20 -10.82
C ASP A 368 -9.28 3.67 -11.24
N LEU A 369 -10.13 3.91 -12.26
CA LEU A 369 -10.44 5.27 -12.75
C LEU A 369 -11.10 6.15 -11.68
N ARG A 370 -12.10 5.63 -10.96
CA ARG A 370 -12.76 6.34 -9.86
C ARG A 370 -11.76 6.75 -8.78
N PHE A 371 -10.78 5.89 -8.49
CA PHE A 371 -9.74 6.20 -7.53
C PHE A 371 -8.86 7.37 -8.02
N PHE A 372 -8.34 7.29 -9.24
CA PHE A 372 -7.48 8.35 -9.79
C PHE A 372 -8.20 9.68 -9.98
N TRP A 373 -9.47 9.66 -10.42
CA TRP A 373 -10.31 10.86 -10.51
C TRP A 373 -10.39 11.61 -9.17
N ARG A 374 -10.39 10.87 -8.06
CA ARG A 374 -10.51 11.48 -6.72
C ARG A 374 -9.22 12.11 -6.21
N ILE A 375 -8.05 11.61 -6.65
CA ILE A 375 -6.76 12.03 -6.10
C ILE A 375 -5.95 12.94 -7.03
N LEU A 376 -6.23 12.93 -8.33
CA LEU A 376 -5.50 13.74 -9.31
C LEU A 376 -6.27 15.02 -9.67
N PRO A 377 -5.57 16.13 -9.96
CA PRO A 377 -6.15 17.25 -10.68
C PRO A 377 -6.74 16.80 -12.03
N LYS A 378 -7.78 17.48 -12.51
CA LYS A 378 -8.51 17.10 -13.74
C LYS A 378 -7.57 16.92 -14.93
N THR A 379 -6.66 17.86 -15.17
CA THR A 379 -5.69 17.83 -16.27
C THR A 379 -4.78 16.59 -16.22
N ARG A 380 -4.31 16.22 -15.02
CA ARG A 380 -3.46 15.04 -14.80
C ARG A 380 -4.25 13.75 -14.94
N PHE A 381 -5.50 13.73 -14.49
CA PHE A 381 -6.40 12.58 -14.66
C PHE A 381 -6.64 12.30 -16.15
N PHE A 382 -6.98 13.30 -16.97
CA PHE A 382 -7.22 13.10 -18.39
C PHE A 382 -5.98 12.56 -19.12
N ARG A 383 -4.78 13.04 -18.79
CA ARG A 383 -3.53 12.47 -19.32
C ARG A 383 -3.35 11.00 -18.94
N LEU A 384 -3.67 10.63 -17.69
CA LEU A 384 -3.63 9.24 -17.25
C LEU A 384 -4.68 8.37 -17.96
N LEU A 385 -5.87 8.94 -18.22
CA LEU A 385 -6.95 8.26 -18.94
C LEU A 385 -6.55 7.98 -20.39
N LEU A 386 -5.98 8.94 -21.10
CA LEU A 386 -5.45 8.77 -22.46
C LEU A 386 -4.39 7.66 -22.50
N ALA A 387 -3.44 7.67 -21.56
CA ALA A 387 -2.46 6.58 -21.44
C ALA A 387 -3.09 5.20 -21.17
N HIS A 388 -4.23 5.13 -20.47
CA HIS A 388 -4.97 3.88 -20.28
C HIS A 388 -5.72 3.41 -21.53
N LEU A 389 -6.02 4.32 -22.46
CA LEU A 389 -6.65 4.06 -23.75
C LEU A 389 -5.61 3.81 -24.86
N GLY A 390 -4.32 4.08 -24.60
CA GLY A 390 -3.25 3.98 -25.59
C GLY A 390 -3.22 5.15 -26.58
N LEU A 391 -3.77 6.30 -26.16
CA LEU A 391 -3.84 7.56 -26.91
C LEU A 391 -2.83 8.58 -26.39
#